data_AF-A0A8C5SEK4-F1
#
_entry.id   AF-A0A8C5SEK4-F1
#
_cell.length_a   1.000
_cell.length_b   1.000
_cell.length_c   1.000
_cell.angle_alpha   90.00
_cell.angle_beta   90.00
_cell.angle_gamma   90.00
#
_symmetry.space_group_name_H-M   'P 1'
#
loop_
_entity.id
_entity.type
_entity.pdbx_description
1 polymer ?
#
loop_
_entity_poly.entity_id
_entity_poly.type
_entity_poly.pdbx_seq_one_letter_code
_entity_poly.pdbx_strand_id
1 'polypeptide(L)'
;MRRKCEEVGSFPILFSLFYVPYDYLNISELKIPFPSSTLAKIALGSLAPDPEPRKGGITKELDVTDNILHVQWRAEEARILRVSINSFLEHLSLVVETMDLFGPPMA
;
A
#
# COMPACT_ATOMS: atom_id res chain seq x y z
N MET A 1 -45.82 41.89 36.14
CA MET A 1 -46.50 40.59 36.37
C MET A 1 -45.79 39.52 35.55
N ARG A 2 -45.05 38.61 36.23
CA ARG A 2 -44.54 37.28 35.80
C ARG A 2 -43.86 37.17 34.42
N ARG A 3 -42.52 37.28 34.35
CA ARG A 3 -41.55 36.17 34.31
C ARG A 3 -41.93 35.01 33.38
N LYS A 4 -41.18 34.87 32.28
CA LYS A 4 -40.84 33.57 31.71
C LYS A 4 -39.33 33.40 31.94
N CYS A 5 -38.98 32.56 32.92
CA CYS A 5 -37.64 32.02 33.04
C CYS A 5 -37.48 30.93 31.97
N GLU A 6 -36.38 30.97 31.24
CA GLU A 6 -35.72 29.82 30.63
C GLU A 6 -34.22 30.19 30.75
N GLU A 7 -33.55 29.88 31.87
CA GLU A 7 -32.86 28.61 32.14
C GLU A 7 -32.04 28.15 30.92
N VAL A 8 -30.73 27.94 30.93
CA VAL A 8 -29.60 28.09 31.84
C VAL A 8 -28.37 28.00 30.93
N GLY A 9 -27.28 28.69 31.27
CA GLY A 9 -26.01 28.50 30.57
C GLY A 9 -25.54 27.04 30.66
N SER A 10 -25.05 26.50 29.54
CA SER A 10 -24.15 25.34 29.54
C SER A 10 -23.28 25.38 28.29
N PHE A 11 -22.04 25.81 28.48
CA PHE A 11 -20.91 25.53 27.59
C PHE A 11 -20.83 24.00 27.42
N PRO A 12 -20.55 23.44 26.23
CA PRO A 12 -19.17 22.98 26.04
C PRO A 12 -18.66 22.90 24.59
N ILE A 13 -17.41 23.34 24.33
CA ILE A 13 -16.24 22.59 23.80
C ILE A 13 -16.39 21.40 22.80
N LEU A 14 -17.55 21.12 22.19
CA LEU A 14 -17.75 19.94 21.34
C LEU A 14 -17.32 20.12 19.88
N PHE A 15 -17.07 21.35 19.43
CA PHE A 15 -16.63 21.59 18.05
C PHE A 15 -15.17 21.15 17.79
N SER A 16 -14.40 20.79 18.83
CA SER A 16 -12.98 20.44 18.70
C SER A 16 -12.67 18.93 18.76
N LEU A 17 -13.66 18.03 18.92
CA LEU A 17 -13.41 16.59 19.12
C LEU A 17 -13.83 15.66 17.96
N PHE A 18 -14.39 16.20 16.86
CA PHE A 18 -14.81 15.39 15.71
C PHE A 18 -14.18 15.78 14.38
N TYR A 19 -13.16 16.63 14.37
CA TYR A 19 -12.24 16.68 13.24
C TYR A 19 -11.00 15.88 13.59
N VAL A 20 -11.15 14.56 13.55
CA VAL A 20 -10.01 13.69 13.26
C VAL A 20 -9.89 13.75 11.75
N PRO A 21 -8.90 14.45 11.16
CA PRO A 21 -8.56 14.19 9.78
C PRO A 21 -7.95 12.78 9.77
N TYR A 22 -8.81 11.77 9.68
CA TYR A 22 -8.35 10.46 9.24
C TYR A 22 -7.97 10.65 7.77
N ASP A 23 -6.73 11.08 7.54
CA ASP A 23 -6.00 10.62 6.36
C ASP A 23 -5.91 9.11 6.53
N TYR A 24 -6.94 8.40 6.06
CA TYR A 24 -6.97 6.95 5.90
C TYR A 24 -5.96 6.62 4.79
N LEU A 25 -4.67 6.77 5.09
CA LEU A 25 -3.61 6.29 4.23
C LEU A 25 -3.81 4.77 4.12
N ASN A 26 -4.21 4.32 2.94
CA ASN A 26 -4.46 2.92 2.69
C ASN A 26 -3.09 2.25 2.54
N ILE A 27 -2.71 1.50 3.56
CA ILE A 27 -1.46 0.75 3.60
C ILE A 27 -1.75 -0.71 3.30
N SER A 28 -0.95 -1.34 2.46
CA SER A 28 -0.98 -2.78 2.27
C SER A 28 0.42 -3.33 2.15
N GLU A 29 0.62 -4.52 2.71
CA GLU A 29 1.89 -5.23 2.68
C GLU A 29 1.66 -6.63 2.12
N LEU A 30 2.57 -7.07 1.24
CA LEU A 30 2.59 -8.42 0.68
C LEU A 30 3.99 -9.01 0.85
N LYS A 31 4.03 -10.27 1.29
CA LYS A 31 5.26 -11.05 1.46
C LYS A 31 5.16 -12.31 0.61
N ILE A 32 6.09 -12.46 -0.33
CA ILE A 32 6.08 -13.56 -1.29
C ILE A 32 7.34 -14.40 -1.07
N PRO A 33 7.21 -15.63 -0.55
CA PRO A 33 8.35 -16.53 -0.42
C PRO A 33 8.73 -17.11 -1.79
N PHE A 34 10.01 -17.00 -2.14
CA PHE A 34 10.61 -17.66 -3.29
C PHE A 34 11.43 -18.88 -2.84
N PRO A 35 11.62 -19.87 -3.72
CA PRO A 35 12.39 -21.07 -3.38
C PRO A 35 13.90 -20.81 -3.22
N SER A 36 14.41 -19.67 -3.69
CA SER A 36 15.81 -19.27 -3.53
C SER A 36 15.95 -17.75 -3.40
N SER A 37 16.95 -17.30 -2.64
CA SER A 37 17.31 -15.87 -2.54
C SER A 37 17.67 -15.27 -3.90
N THR A 38 18.32 -16.03 -4.77
CA THR A 38 18.67 -15.57 -6.11
C THR A 38 17.42 -15.28 -6.94
N LEU A 39 16.41 -16.15 -6.87
CA LEU A 39 15.15 -15.95 -7.57
C LEU A 39 14.37 -14.76 -7.01
N ALA A 40 14.37 -14.57 -5.68
CA ALA A 40 13.77 -13.39 -5.07
C ALA A 40 14.42 -12.09 -5.59
N LYS A 41 15.76 -12.05 -5.70
CA LYS A 41 16.49 -10.90 -6.26
C LYS A 41 16.22 -10.68 -7.75
N ILE A 42 16.11 -11.74 -8.53
CA ILE A 42 15.72 -11.64 -9.95
C ILE A 42 14.30 -11.09 -10.05
N ALA A 43 13.36 -11.60 -9.24
CA ALA A 43 12.00 -11.10 -9.20
C ALA A 43 11.97 -9.61 -8.84
N LEU A 44 12.73 -9.18 -7.84
CA LEU A 44 12.87 -7.76 -7.50
C LEU A 44 13.38 -6.95 -8.70
N GLY A 45 14.43 -7.40 -9.38
CA GLY A 45 14.98 -6.71 -10.55
C GLY A 45 13.99 -6.61 -11.71
N SER A 46 13.16 -7.64 -11.92
CA SER A 46 12.11 -7.63 -12.95
C SER A 46 10.86 -6.84 -12.55
N LEU A 47 10.56 -6.77 -11.25
CA LEU A 47 9.34 -6.15 -10.71
C LEU A 47 9.55 -4.75 -10.14
N ALA A 48 10.79 -4.28 -10.05
CA ALA A 48 11.14 -2.90 -9.77
C ALA A 48 10.94 -2.10 -11.08
N PRO A 49 9.81 -1.39 -11.25
CA PRO A 49 9.64 -0.55 -12.42
C PRO A 49 10.63 0.61 -12.36
N ASP A 50 11.07 1.05 -13.54
CA ASP A 50 11.63 2.38 -13.76
C ASP A 50 10.74 3.40 -13.04
N PRO A 51 11.28 4.36 -12.27
CA PRO A 51 10.48 5.33 -11.54
C PRO A 51 9.67 6.20 -12.51
N GLU A 52 8.49 5.72 -12.90
CA GLU A 52 7.49 6.49 -13.61
C GLU A 52 7.17 7.71 -12.71
N PRO A 53 7.21 8.95 -13.24
CA PRO A 53 6.95 10.15 -12.45
C PRO A 53 5.53 10.10 -11.90
N ARG A 54 5.40 9.75 -10.61
CA ARG A 54 4.12 9.43 -9.98
C ARG A 54 3.30 10.69 -9.75
N LYS A 55 2.40 10.98 -10.69
CA LYS A 55 1.36 12.01 -10.55
C LYS A 55 0.16 11.55 -9.68
N GLY A 56 0.20 10.36 -9.07
CA GLY A 56 -1.00 9.63 -8.67
C GLY A 56 -1.09 9.11 -7.23
N GLY A 57 -0.65 9.88 -6.23
CA GLY A 57 -1.01 9.65 -4.81
C GLY A 57 -0.70 8.26 -4.23
N ILE A 58 0.22 7.50 -4.84
CA ILE A 58 0.60 6.13 -4.42
C ILE A 58 2.11 5.93 -4.36
N THR A 59 2.58 5.49 -3.20
CA THR A 59 3.94 5.01 -2.96
C THR A 59 3.95 3.48 -2.98
N LYS A 60 4.95 2.89 -3.65
CA LYS A 60 5.16 1.45 -3.75
C LYS A 60 6.64 1.20 -3.53
N GLU A 61 6.98 0.49 -2.47
CA GLU A 61 8.32 0.11 -2.07
C GLU A 61 8.46 -1.41 -2.20
N LEU A 62 9.57 -1.86 -2.77
CA LEU A 62 9.90 -3.27 -2.92
C LEU A 62 11.26 -3.53 -2.31
N ASP A 63 11.38 -4.62 -1.57
CA ASP A 63 12.63 -5.05 -0.97
C ASP A 63 12.69 -6.58 -0.93
N VAL A 64 13.88 -7.16 -0.82
CA VAL A 64 14.08 -8.60 -0.66
C VAL A 64 14.90 -8.86 0.59
N THR A 65 14.32 -9.58 1.53
CA THR A 65 15.03 -10.12 2.70
C THR A 65 15.16 -11.62 2.53
N ASP A 66 16.39 -12.12 2.42
CA ASP A 66 16.72 -13.52 2.13
C ASP A 66 16.05 -14.03 0.84
N ASN A 67 15.01 -14.86 0.98
CA ASN A 67 14.21 -15.43 -0.11
C ASN A 67 12.78 -14.87 -0.15
N ILE A 68 12.47 -13.83 0.63
CA ILE A 68 11.14 -13.23 0.71
C ILE A 68 11.17 -11.88 0.01
N LEU A 69 10.29 -11.70 -0.97
CA LEU A 69 10.02 -10.41 -1.59
C LEU A 69 8.97 -9.68 -0.76
N HIS A 70 9.33 -8.52 -0.25
CA HIS A 70 8.49 -7.60 0.51
C HIS A 70 8.00 -6.50 -0.42
N VAL A 71 6.70 -6.23 -0.38
CA VAL A 71 6.10 -5.12 -1.12
C VAL A 71 5.18 -4.34 -0.21
N GLN A 72 5.39 -3.04 -0.15
CA GLN A 72 4.56 -2.12 0.62
C GLN A 72 3.97 -1.06 -0.28
N TRP A 73 2.65 -0.89 -0.18
CA TRP A 73 1.92 0.18 -0.85
C TRP A 73 1.35 1.14 0.18
N ARG A 74 1.36 2.42 -0.18
CA ARG A 74 0.72 3.50 0.56
C ARG A 74 -0.04 4.35 -0.46
N ALA A 75 -1.36 4.46 -0.31
CA ALA A 75 -2.19 5.22 -1.24
C ALA A 75 -3.22 6.07 -0.50
N GLU A 76 -3.50 7.26 -1.04
CA GLU A 76 -4.56 8.13 -0.52
C GLU A 76 -5.95 7.51 -0.71
N GLU A 77 -6.17 6.82 -1.84
CA GLU A 77 -7.45 6.17 -2.16
C GLU A 77 -7.32 4.65 -2.27
N ALA A 78 -8.29 3.92 -1.69
CA ALA A 78 -8.41 2.47 -1.82
C ALA A 78 -8.55 2.01 -3.29
N ARG A 79 -9.15 2.82 -4.16
CA ARG A 79 -9.26 2.52 -5.60
C ARG A 79 -7.90 2.44 -6.27
N ILE A 80 -7.01 3.39 -5.98
CA ILE A 80 -5.65 3.44 -6.53
C ILE A 80 -4.83 2.25 -6.02
N LEU A 81 -4.96 1.95 -4.72
CA LEU A 81 -4.33 0.78 -4.11
C LEU A 81 -4.74 -0.51 -4.81
N ARG A 82 -6.05 -0.72 -5.01
CA ARG A 82 -6.59 -1.93 -5.68
C ARG A 82 -6.03 -2.10 -7.10
N VAL A 83 -6.00 -1.02 -7.89
CA VAL A 83 -5.47 -1.06 -9.25
C VAL A 83 -3.98 -1.39 -9.25
N SER A 84 -3.22 -0.78 -8.33
CA SER A 84 -1.77 -1.00 -8.23
C SER A 84 -1.41 -2.41 -7.77
N ILE A 85 -2.14 -2.97 -6.79
CA ILE A 85 -1.93 -4.34 -6.33
C ILE A 85 -2.25 -5.32 -7.46
N ASN A 86 -3.39 -5.17 -8.15
CA ASN A 86 -3.75 -6.05 -9.26
C ASN A 86 -2.70 -6.03 -10.37
N SER A 87 -2.28 -4.85 -10.82
CA SER A 87 -1.25 -4.72 -11.84
C SER A 87 0.09 -5.32 -11.39
N PHE A 88 0.45 -5.18 -10.11
CA PHE A 88 1.66 -5.83 -9.59
C PHE A 88 1.57 -7.36 -9.64
N LEU A 89 0.43 -7.93 -9.25
CA LEU A 89 0.22 -9.39 -9.26
C LEU A 89 0.23 -9.96 -10.68
N GLU A 90 -0.30 -9.23 -11.66
CA GLU A 90 -0.21 -9.60 -13.08
C GLU A 90 1.25 -9.68 -13.55
N HIS A 91 2.06 -8.67 -13.23
CA HIS A 91 3.49 -8.69 -13.56
C HIS A 91 4.24 -9.81 -12.81
N LEU A 92 3.91 -10.04 -11.54
CA LEU A 92 4.48 -11.12 -10.74
C LEU A 92 4.18 -12.49 -11.37
N SER A 93 2.96 -12.72 -11.85
CA SER A 93 2.59 -13.97 -12.54
C SER A 93 3.49 -14.21 -13.74
N LEU A 94 3.68 -13.18 -14.59
CA LEU A 94 4.56 -13.28 -15.76
C LEU A 94 6.01 -13.59 -15.38
N VAL A 95 6.53 -12.98 -14.31
CA VAL A 95 7.89 -13.23 -13.83
C VAL A 95 8.05 -14.67 -13.34
N VAL A 96 7.09 -15.17 -12.55
CA VAL A 96 7.10 -16.54 -12.05
C VAL A 96 6.98 -17.55 -13.20
N GLU A 97 6.06 -17.32 -14.14
CA GLU A 97 5.92 -18.16 -15.34
C GLU A 97 7.22 -18.18 -16.16
N THR A 98 7.89 -17.03 -16.29
CA THR A 98 9.19 -16.94 -16.98
C THR A 98 10.26 -17.74 -16.25
N MET A 99 10.33 -17.66 -14.93
CA MET A 99 11.27 -18.46 -14.12
C MET A 99 11.03 -19.97 -14.28
N ASP A 100 9.76 -20.39 -14.31
CA ASP A 100 9.40 -21.79 -14.49
C ASP A 100 9.73 -22.28 -15.91
N LEU A 101 9.51 -21.46 -16.94
CA LEU A 101 9.77 -21.80 -18.34
C LEU A 101 11.27 -21.86 -18.69
N PHE A 102 12.06 -20.93 -18.17
CA PHE A 102 13.49 -20.82 -18.51
C PHE A 102 14.41 -21.48 -17.49
N GLY A 103 13.87 -21.93 -16.35
CA GLY A 103 14.59 -22.64 -15.31
C GLY A 103 15.52 -21.73 -14.49
N PRO A 104 16.28 -22.32 -13.54
CA PRO A 104 17.14 -21.58 -12.64
C PRO A 104 18.24 -20.83 -13.42
N PRO A 105 18.64 -19.64 -12.97
CA PRO A 105 19.72 -18.88 -13.60
C PRO A 105 21.01 -19.71 -13.62
N MET A 106 21.63 -19.84 -14.79
CA MET A 106 22.95 -20.45 -14.91
C MET A 106 23.96 -19.52 -14.22
N ALA A 107 24.64 -20.04 -13.19
CA ALA A 107 25.63 -19.33 -12.40
C ALA A 107 26.93 -19.05 -13.18
#